data_AF-A0A8T1SAF9-F1
#
_entry.id   AF-A0A8T1SAF9-F1
#
_cell.length_a   1.000
_cell.length_b   1.000
_cell.length_c   1.000
_cell.angle_alpha   90.00
_cell.angle_beta   90.00
_cell.angle_gamma   90.00
#
_symmetry.space_group_name_H-M   'P 1'
#
loop_
_entity.id
_entity.type
_entity.pdbx_description
1 polymer ?
#
loop_
_entity_poly.entity_id
_entity_poly.type
_entity_poly.pdbx_seq_one_letter_code
_entity_poly.pdbx_strand_id
1 'polypeptide(L)'
;IYTDSRYAFGVVHDFGTLWQTRGFLSSTSTPIKNGPYIAALLYAVLLPSALAIVKCPGHSVADTDVATGNIFADASAKHAAAIEPSPDAFLGSLCFYTTAVPH
;
A
#
# COMPACT_ATOMS: atom_id res chain seq x y z
N ILE A 1 -7.98 7.84 5.50
CA ILE A 1 -7.00 7.75 4.40
C ILE A 1 -7.76 7.87 3.08
N TYR A 2 -7.38 8.84 2.26
CA TYR A 2 -7.92 9.00 0.91
C TYR A 2 -6.93 8.37 -0.07
N THR A 3 -7.43 7.65 -1.07
CA THR A 3 -6.59 7.03 -2.11
C THR A 3 -7.24 7.13 -3.47
N ASP A 4 -6.46 7.51 -4.49
CA ASP A 4 -6.86 7.42 -5.89
C ASP A 4 -6.56 6.04 -6.50
N SER A 5 -5.81 5.19 -5.81
CA SER A 5 -5.50 3.86 -6.28
C SER A 5 -6.72 2.94 -6.16
N ARG A 6 -7.27 2.57 -7.31
CA ARG A 6 -8.31 1.52 -7.38
C ARG A 6 -7.80 0.20 -6.80
N TYR A 7 -6.52 -0.10 -7.01
CA TYR A 7 -5.91 -1.34 -6.54
C TYR A 7 -5.83 -1.37 -5.02
N ALA A 8 -5.32 -0.31 -4.38
CA ALA A 8 -5.22 -0.26 -2.92
C ALA A 8 -6.60 -0.32 -2.25
N PHE A 9 -7.58 0.40 -2.79
CA PHE A 9 -8.95 0.35 -2.30
C PHE A 9 -9.55 -1.08 -2.40
N GLY A 10 -9.42 -1.73 -3.56
CA GLY A 10 -9.93 -3.09 -3.76
C GLY A 10 -9.19 -4.15 -2.94
N VAL A 11 -7.89 -3.96 -2.66
CA VAL A 11 -7.17 -4.86 -1.74
C VAL A 11 -7.81 -4.82 -0.35
N VAL A 12 -8.08 -3.64 0.18
CA VAL A 12 -8.62 -3.53 1.55
C VAL A 12 -10.08 -3.96 1.63
N HIS A 13 -10.90 -3.61 0.62
CA HIS A 13 -12.34 -3.78 0.69
C HIS A 13 -12.88 -5.04 0.01
N ASP A 14 -12.22 -5.52 -1.05
CA ASP A 14 -12.79 -6.56 -1.91
C ASP A 14 -12.04 -7.89 -1.79
N PHE A 15 -10.77 -7.94 -2.21
CA PHE A 15 -10.11 -9.20 -2.56
C PHE A 15 -8.84 -9.50 -1.76
N GLY A 16 -8.33 -8.58 -0.94
CA GLY A 16 -7.11 -8.81 -0.15
C GLY A 16 -7.25 -9.99 0.80
N THR A 17 -8.34 -10.05 1.56
CA THR A 17 -8.64 -11.16 2.48
C THR A 17 -8.79 -12.50 1.73
N LEU A 18 -9.40 -12.49 0.54
CA LEU A 18 -9.48 -13.70 -0.29
C LEU A 18 -8.09 -14.18 -0.70
N TRP A 19 -7.21 -13.27 -1.10
CA TRP A 19 -5.83 -13.66 -1.43
C TRP A 19 -5.06 -14.14 -0.21
N GLN A 20 -5.28 -13.55 0.97
CA GLN A 20 -4.67 -13.99 2.22
C GLN A 20 -5.07 -15.43 2.57
N THR A 21 -6.36 -15.77 2.48
CA THR A 21 -6.84 -17.14 2.75
C THR A 21 -6.27 -18.18 1.78
N ARG A 22 -5.85 -17.76 0.59
CA ARG A 22 -5.17 -18.60 -0.42
C ARG A 22 -3.64 -18.54 -0.35
N GLY A 23 -3.07 -17.94 0.70
CA GLY A 23 -1.62 -17.82 0.84
C GLY A 23 -0.96 -16.91 -0.21
N PHE A 24 -1.70 -15.93 -0.73
CA PHE A 24 -1.30 -15.03 -1.82
C PHE A 24 -0.90 -15.75 -3.11
N LEU A 25 -1.58 -16.86 -3.40
CA LEU A 25 -1.44 -17.62 -4.65
C LEU A 25 -2.60 -17.34 -5.61
N SER A 26 -2.28 -17.33 -6.91
CA SER A 26 -3.26 -17.29 -7.99
C SER A 26 -3.94 -18.66 -8.19
N SER A 27 -4.94 -18.73 -9.05
CA SER A 27 -5.59 -20.00 -9.42
C SER A 27 -4.65 -20.98 -10.12
N THR A 28 -3.55 -20.51 -10.72
CA THR A 28 -2.51 -21.35 -11.31
C THR A 28 -1.39 -21.67 -10.33
N SER A 29 -1.62 -21.46 -9.02
CA SER A 29 -0.64 -21.67 -7.94
C SER A 29 0.63 -20.82 -8.07
N THR A 30 0.56 -19.70 -8.78
CA THR A 30 1.69 -18.75 -8.88
C THR A 30 1.57 -17.65 -7.83
N PRO A 31 2.67 -17.18 -7.24
CA PRO A 31 2.63 -16.07 -6.30
C PRO A 31 2.04 -14.80 -6.93
N ILE A 32 1.16 -14.12 -6.19
CA ILE A 32 0.67 -12.79 -6.57
C ILE A 32 1.84 -11.82 -6.47
N LYS A 33 2.07 -11.04 -7.54
CA LYS A 33 3.23 -10.14 -7.69
C LYS A 33 3.50 -9.26 -6.47
N ASN A 34 2.44 -8.74 -5.85
CA ASN A 34 2.53 -7.80 -4.74
C ASN A 34 2.19 -8.44 -3.38
N GLY A 35 2.22 -9.78 -3.27
CA GLY A 35 1.82 -10.54 -2.08
C GLY A 35 2.36 -9.98 -0.75
N PRO A 36 3.67 -9.73 -0.61
CA PRO A 36 4.24 -9.17 0.62
C PRO A 36 3.66 -7.81 1.01
N TYR A 37 3.47 -6.91 0.04
CA TYR A 37 2.89 -5.58 0.29
C TYR A 37 1.42 -5.65 0.66
N ILE A 38 0.67 -6.58 0.05
CA ILE A 38 -0.73 -6.83 0.39
C ILE A 38 -0.83 -7.35 1.83
N ALA A 39 0.01 -8.32 2.21
CA ALA A 39 0.03 -8.85 3.57
C ALA A 39 0.33 -7.76 4.60
N ALA A 40 1.34 -6.93 4.34
CA ALA A 40 1.69 -5.80 5.20
C ALA A 40 0.53 -4.78 5.31
N LEU A 41 -0.14 -4.47 4.20
CA LEU A 41 -1.30 -3.57 4.19
C LEU A 41 -2.45 -4.14 5.03
N LEU A 42 -2.80 -5.41 4.85
CA LEU A 42 -3.89 -6.06 5.60
C LEU A 42 -3.62 -6.11 7.11
N TYR A 43 -2.36 -6.20 7.51
CA TYR A 43 -1.98 -6.07 8.92
C TYR A 43 -2.09 -4.61 9.40
N ALA A 44 -1.55 -3.67 8.62
CA ALA A 44 -1.49 -2.26 9.00
C ALA A 44 -2.87 -1.61 9.16
N VAL A 45 -3.88 -2.01 8.37
CA VAL A 45 -5.24 -1.48 8.48
C VAL A 45 -5.92 -1.80 9.81
N LEU A 46 -5.43 -2.81 10.55
CA LEU A 46 -5.95 -3.22 11.85
C LEU A 46 -5.28 -2.49 13.02
N LEU A 47 -4.20 -1.73 12.79
CA LEU A 47 -3.46 -1.04 13.84
C LEU A 47 -4.21 0.18 14.42
N PRO A 48 -4.87 1.04 13.62
CA PRO A 48 -5.64 2.16 14.15
C PRO A 48 -6.91 1.66 14.86
N SER A 49 -7.31 2.34 15.95
CA SER A 49 -8.57 2.05 16.65
C SER A 49 -9.83 2.34 15.82
N ALA A 50 -9.72 3.27 14.88
CA ALA A 50 -10.74 3.56 13.87
C ALA A 50 -10.06 3.98 12.57
N LEU A 51 -10.52 3.45 11.43
CA LEU A 51 -9.94 3.74 10.12
C LEU A 51 -11.04 3.80 9.05
N ALA A 52 -11.01 4.87 8.24
CA ALA A 52 -11.76 4.97 7.00
C ALA A 52 -10.78 5.05 5.83
N ILE A 53 -10.96 4.19 4.82
CA ILE A 53 -10.24 4.25 3.54
C ILE A 53 -11.23 4.56 2.44
N VAL A 54 -11.08 5.73 1.82
CA VAL A 54 -12.03 6.29 0.87
C VAL A 54 -11.39 6.41 -0.50
N LYS A 55 -12.06 5.90 -1.53
CA LYS A 55 -11.63 6.05 -2.93
C LYS A 55 -11.94 7.47 -3.41
N CYS A 56 -10.93 8.16 -3.91
CA CYS A 56 -11.06 9.44 -4.58
C CYS A 56 -11.01 9.24 -6.09
N PRO A 57 -11.70 10.04 -6.91
CA PRO A 57 -11.44 10.05 -8.34
C PRO A 57 -10.02 10.57 -8.60
N GLY A 58 -9.23 9.81 -9.36
CA GLY A 58 -7.89 10.23 -9.74
C GLY A 58 -7.95 11.43 -10.68
N HIS A 59 -6.97 12.34 -10.57
CA HIS A 59 -6.86 13.54 -11.41
C HIS A 59 -8.18 14.34 -11.55
N SER A 60 -8.82 14.66 -10.43
CA SER A 60 -10.01 15.52 -10.42
C SER A 60 -9.64 16.99 -10.65
N VAL A 61 -10.41 17.71 -11.48
CA VAL A 61 -10.30 19.17 -11.69
C VAL A 61 -11.27 19.95 -10.78
N ALA A 62 -11.95 19.25 -9.88
CA ALA A 62 -12.89 19.85 -8.94
C ALA A 62 -12.14 20.63 -7.86
N ASP A 63 -12.64 21.80 -7.51
CA ASP A 63 -12.12 22.62 -6.41
C ASP A 63 -12.63 22.08 -5.07
N THR A 64 -11.99 21.02 -4.58
CA THR A 64 -12.33 20.36 -3.31
C THR A 64 -11.06 19.99 -2.56
N ASP A 65 -11.11 19.99 -1.23
CA ASP A 65 -9.97 19.62 -0.38
C ASP A 65 -9.40 18.23 -0.75
N VAL A 66 -10.27 17.29 -1.11
CA VAL A 66 -9.88 15.93 -1.53
C VAL A 66 -9.09 15.96 -2.83
N ALA A 67 -9.53 16.74 -3.82
CA ALA A 67 -8.82 16.87 -5.10
C ALA A 67 -7.46 17.57 -4.91
N THR A 68 -7.42 18.65 -4.14
CA THR A 68 -6.19 19.38 -3.78
C THR A 68 -5.19 18.46 -3.07
N GLY A 69 -5.66 17.69 -2.09
CA GLY A 69 -4.85 16.69 -1.39
C GLY A 69 -4.30 15.61 -2.31
N ASN A 70 -5.10 15.11 -3.26
CA ASN A 70 -4.63 14.11 -4.22
C ASN A 70 -3.56 14.67 -5.16
N ILE A 71 -3.73 15.89 -5.66
CA ILE A 71 -2.74 16.55 -6.52
C ILE A 71 -1.40 16.68 -5.78
N PHE A 72 -1.44 17.08 -4.51
CA PHE A 72 -0.24 17.18 -3.68
C PHE A 72 0.43 15.82 -3.46
N ALA A 73 -0.36 14.78 -3.18
CA ALA A 73 0.15 13.42 -3.02
C ALA A 73 0.80 12.89 -4.32
N ASP A 74 0.15 13.08 -5.47
CA ASP A 74 0.67 12.68 -6.78
C ASP A 74 1.98 13.40 -7.13
N ALA A 75 2.04 14.70 -6.88
CA ALA A 75 3.26 15.49 -7.10
C ALA A 75 4.41 14.98 -6.21
N SER A 76 4.12 14.69 -4.94
CA SER A 76 5.09 14.14 -3.99
C SER A 76 5.58 12.75 -4.40
N ALA A 77 4.68 11.88 -4.86
CA ALA A 77 5.01 10.53 -5.34
C ALA A 77 5.89 10.59 -6.61
N LYS A 78 5.55 11.47 -7.56
CA LYS A 78 6.36 11.70 -8.77
C LYS A 78 7.76 12.23 -8.44
N HIS A 79 7.85 13.14 -7.48
CA HIS A 79 9.13 13.66 -7.02
C HIS A 79 9.98 12.56 -6.36
N ALA A 80 9.40 11.78 -5.47
CA ALA A 80 10.08 10.65 -4.83
C ALA A 80 10.56 9.59 -5.83
N ALA A 81 9.75 9.29 -6.86
CA ALA A 81 10.13 8.36 -7.91
C ALA A 81 11.27 8.87 -8.81
N ALA A 82 11.46 10.18 -8.90
CA ALA A 82 12.55 10.81 -9.66
C ALA A 82 13.86 10.87 -8.86
N ILE A 83 13.82 10.61 -7.55
CA ILE A 83 15.02 10.52 -6.71
C ILE A 83 15.45 9.05 -6.67
N GLU A 84 16.60 8.74 -7.28
CA GLU A 84 17.22 7.41 -7.13
C GLU A 84 17.40 7.11 -5.62
N PRO A 85 16.93 5.97 -5.11
CA PRO A 85 17.12 5.64 -3.72
C PRO A 85 18.62 5.49 -3.45
N SER A 86 19.16 6.31 -2.54
CA SER A 86 20.53 6.17 -2.07
C SER A 86 20.73 4.73 -1.56
N PRO A 87 21.88 4.07 -1.83
CA PRO A 87 22.14 2.69 -1.40
C PRO A 87 21.88 2.44 0.10
N ASP A 88 22.02 3.47 0.94
CA ASP A 88 21.85 3.40 2.39
C ASP A 88 20.39 3.27 2.85
N ALA A 89 19.41 3.65 2.03
CA ALA A 89 18.00 3.55 2.37
C ALA A 89 17.51 2.09 2.46
N PHE A 90 18.23 1.16 1.80
CA PHE A 90 17.87 -0.26 1.78
C PHE A 90 18.33 -1.02 3.05
N LEU A 91 19.41 -0.55 3.69
CA LEU A 91 19.97 -1.20 4.88
C LEU A 91 19.18 -0.92 6.17
N GLY A 92 18.50 0.23 6.24
CA GLY A 92 17.65 0.59 7.39
C GLY A 92 16.39 -0.29 7.53
N SER A 93 15.86 -0.80 6.42
CA SER A 93 14.64 -1.64 6.42
C SER A 93 14.92 -3.11 6.75
N LEU A 94 16.11 -3.62 6.42
CA LEU A 94 16.49 -5.01 6.71
C LEU A 94 16.91 -5.24 8.17
N CYS A 95 17.40 -4.20 8.87
CA CYS A 95 17.87 -4.34 10.26
C CYS A 95 16.75 -4.62 11.27
N PHE A 96 15.48 -4.30 10.97
CA PHE A 96 14.37 -4.55 11.89
C PHE A 96 13.75 -5.96 11.77
N TYR A 97 14.05 -6.71 10.71
CA TYR A 97 13.44 -8.03 10.47
C TYR A 97 14.29 -9.22 10.91
N THR A 98 15.56 -9.02 11.33
CA THR A 98 16.50 -10.14 11.58
C THR A 98 16.62 -10.58 13.05
N THR A 99 15.98 -9.91 14.01
CA THR A 99 16.19 -10.23 15.46
C THR A 99 15.02 -10.89 16.18
N ALA A 100 13.96 -11.33 15.49
CA ALA A 100 12.80 -11.95 16.16
C ALA A 100 12.41 -13.31 15.57
N VAL A 101 13.29 -14.30 15.69
CA VAL A 101 12.91 -15.72 15.67
C VAL A 101 13.63 -16.43 16.82
N PRO A 102 13.00 -16.67 17.98
CA PRO A 102 13.52 -17.61 18.97
C PRO A 102 13.18 -19.04 18.56
N HIS A 103 14.16 -19.93 18.78
CA HIS A 103 14.17 -21.35 18.49
C HIS A 103 13.42 -22.17 19.54
#